data_AF-A0ABD4A2H9-F1
#
_entry.id   AF-A0ABD4A2H9-F1
#
_cell.length_a   1.000
_cell.length_b   1.000
_cell.length_c   1.000
_cell.angle_alpha   90.00
_cell.angle_beta   90.00
_cell.angle_gamma   90.00
#
_symmetry.space_group_name_H-M   'P 1'
#
loop_
_entity.id
_entity.type
_entity.pdbx_description
1 polymer ?
#
loop_
_entity_poly.entity_id
_entity_poly.type
_entity_poly.pdbx_seq_one_letter_code
_entity_poly.pdbx_strand_id
1 'polypeptide(L)'
;MSFIGIGSFGPIDINKNSKKYGFITTTPKKGWNNFNFLGVMKERYSVPIAWTTDVNAATYGEYKKGNGKVRTSVLVSESGVGQLLISGY
;
A
#
# COMPACT_ATOMS: atom_id res chain seq x y z
N MET A 1 -10.12 -17.37 10.57
CA MET A 1 -9.47 -17.20 9.25
C MET A 1 -8.47 -16.07 9.39
N SER A 2 -7.18 -16.32 9.13
CA SER A 2 -6.12 -15.31 9.29
C SER A 2 -5.83 -14.62 7.95
N PHE A 3 -5.51 -13.33 7.97
CA PHE A 3 -5.23 -12.51 6.79
C PHE A 3 -4.02 -11.60 7.05
N ILE A 4 -3.29 -11.25 6.01
CA ILE A 4 -2.19 -10.29 6.08
C ILE A 4 -2.53 -9.07 5.22
N GLY A 5 -2.36 -7.87 5.77
CA GLY A 5 -2.43 -6.62 5.02
C GLY A 5 -1.04 -5.99 4.93
N ILE A 6 -0.62 -5.61 3.72
CA ILE A 6 0.68 -4.95 3.48
C ILE A 6 0.42 -3.55 2.93
N GLY A 7 0.85 -2.54 3.69
CA GLY A 7 1.02 -1.16 3.22
C GLY A 7 2.50 -0.91 2.94
N SER A 8 2.89 -0.78 1.67
CA SER A 8 4.28 -0.61 1.26
C SER A 8 4.61 0.83 0.85
N PHE A 9 5.85 1.25 1.09
CA PHE A 9 6.42 2.43 0.45
C PHE A 9 6.48 2.21 -1.07
N GLY A 10 6.33 3.28 -1.83
CA GLY A 10 6.28 3.21 -3.29
C GLY A 10 7.40 3.95 -4.02
N PRO A 11 7.25 4.12 -5.35
CA PRO A 11 6.18 3.53 -6.17
C PRO A 11 6.05 2.00 -6.10
N ILE A 12 4.80 1.51 -5.98
CA ILE A 12 4.44 0.09 -6.06
C ILE A 12 3.35 -0.10 -7.10
N ASP A 13 3.26 -1.31 -7.64
CA ASP A 13 2.17 -1.67 -8.54
C ASP A 13 1.02 -2.35 -7.78
N ILE A 14 -0.10 -1.63 -7.68
CA ILE A 14 -1.35 -2.11 -7.05
C ILE A 14 -2.36 -2.64 -8.06
N ASN A 15 -2.10 -2.54 -9.37
CA ASN A 15 -3.02 -2.99 -10.40
C ASN A 15 -2.95 -4.51 -10.53
N LYS A 16 -4.00 -5.22 -10.10
CA LYS A 16 -4.08 -6.70 -10.15
C LYS A 16 -3.93 -7.29 -11.55
N ASN A 17 -4.21 -6.51 -12.60
CA ASN A 17 -4.07 -6.94 -14.00
C ASN A 17 -2.66 -6.68 -14.55
N SER A 18 -1.80 -6.00 -13.79
CA SER A 18 -0.42 -5.75 -14.20
C SER A 18 0.44 -6.99 -14.01
N LYS A 19 1.34 -7.24 -14.96
CA LYS A 19 2.40 -8.26 -14.83
C LYS A 19 3.34 -7.97 -13.66
N LYS A 20 3.39 -6.73 -13.16
CA LYS A 20 4.20 -6.30 -12.02
C LYS A 20 3.37 -6.14 -10.74
N TYR A 21 2.13 -6.61 -10.68
CA TYR A 21 1.33 -6.56 -9.45
C TYR A 21 2.09 -7.14 -8.26
N GLY A 22 2.22 -6.37 -7.19
CA GLY A 22 2.95 -6.80 -6.00
C GLY A 22 4.44 -6.43 -5.96
N PHE A 23 4.92 -5.70 -6.98
CA PHE A 23 6.29 -5.23 -7.05
C PHE A 23 6.44 -3.83 -6.43
N ILE A 24 7.59 -3.60 -5.80
CA ILE A 24 8.14 -2.26 -5.58
C ILE A 24 8.92 -1.90 -6.85
N THR A 25 8.52 -0.84 -7.54
CA THR A 25 8.97 -0.59 -8.92
C THR A 25 10.22 0.27 -8.97
N THR A 26 10.16 1.48 -8.44
CA THR A 26 11.25 2.46 -8.49
C THR A 26 11.51 3.01 -7.10
N THR A 27 12.75 2.97 -6.63
CA THR A 27 13.13 3.55 -5.33
C THR A 27 14.64 3.76 -5.25
N PRO A 28 15.14 4.81 -4.57
CA PRO A 28 16.56 4.96 -4.32
C PRO A 28 17.11 3.88 -3.35
N LYS A 29 16.24 3.11 -2.68
CA LYS A 29 16.64 2.06 -1.75
C LYS A 29 17.21 0.84 -2.48
N LYS A 30 18.51 0.59 -2.30
CA LYS A 30 19.21 -0.54 -2.91
C LYS A 30 18.52 -1.87 -2.53
N GLY A 31 18.37 -2.76 -3.51
CA GLY A 31 17.73 -4.08 -3.34
C GLY A 31 16.21 -4.11 -3.46
N TRP A 32 15.55 -2.94 -3.50
CA TRP A 32 14.08 -2.85 -3.57
C TRP A 32 13.53 -2.48 -4.95
N ASN A 33 14.39 -2.06 -5.89
CA ASN A 33 13.99 -1.78 -7.26
C ASN A 33 13.52 -3.04 -7.99
N ASN A 34 12.36 -2.96 -8.64
CA ASN A 34 11.69 -4.08 -9.32
C ASN A 34 11.62 -5.37 -8.48
N PHE A 35 11.42 -5.25 -7.16
CA PHE A 35 11.37 -6.39 -6.26
C PHE A 35 9.95 -6.93 -6.09
N ASN A 36 9.74 -8.23 -6.34
CA ASN A 36 8.45 -8.92 -6.18
C ASN A 36 8.14 -9.26 -4.72
N PHE A 37 7.84 -8.25 -3.91
CA PHE A 37 7.58 -8.43 -2.48
C PHE A 37 6.36 -9.32 -2.22
N LEU A 38 5.26 -9.08 -2.92
CA LEU A 38 4.03 -9.85 -2.71
C LEU A 38 4.20 -11.32 -3.07
N GLY A 39 4.98 -11.64 -4.10
CA GLY A 39 5.31 -13.02 -4.48
C GLY A 39 6.01 -13.76 -3.35
N VAL A 40 7.09 -13.19 -2.82
CA VAL A 40 7.86 -13.77 -1.71
C VAL A 40 6.98 -14.02 -0.47
N MET A 41 6.09 -13.07 -0.15
CA MET A 41 5.17 -13.22 0.98
C MET A 41 4.14 -14.34 0.76
N LYS A 42 3.63 -14.50 -0.47
CA LYS A 42 2.70 -15.58 -0.82
C LYS A 42 3.36 -16.96 -0.81
N GLU A 43 4.63 -17.05 -1.18
CA GLU A 43 5.41 -18.28 -1.06
C GLU A 43 5.62 -18.68 0.41
N ARG A 44 5.87 -17.68 1.27
CA ARG A 44 6.14 -17.91 2.69
C ARG A 44 4.90 -18.19 3.54
N TYR A 45 3.75 -17.64 3.18
CA TYR A 45 2.53 -17.68 3.97
C TYR A 45 1.33 -18.14 3.13
N SER A 46 0.68 -19.23 3.56
CA SER A 46 -0.53 -19.78 2.93
C SER A 46 -1.81 -19.11 3.42
N VAL A 47 -1.83 -17.77 3.52
CA VAL A 47 -3.01 -16.99 3.90
C VAL A 47 -3.28 -15.87 2.89
N PRO A 48 -4.51 -15.37 2.74
CA PRO A 48 -4.77 -14.30 1.78
C PRO A 48 -4.08 -13.00 2.21
N ILE A 49 -3.47 -12.31 1.22
CA ILE A 49 -2.66 -11.11 1.43
C ILE A 49 -3.22 -9.94 0.64
N ALA A 50 -3.54 -8.84 1.32
CA ALA A 50 -3.87 -7.56 0.71
C ALA A 50 -2.60 -6.73 0.48
N TRP A 51 -2.52 -6.06 -0.67
CA TRP A 51 -1.36 -5.28 -1.11
C TRP A 51 -1.81 -3.86 -1.46
N THR A 52 -1.24 -2.86 -0.79
CA THR A 52 -1.58 -1.45 -0.98
C THR A 52 -0.41 -0.55 -0.57
N THR A 53 -0.52 0.76 -0.81
CA THR A 53 0.49 1.73 -0.36
C THR A 53 0.37 2.00 1.14
N ASP A 54 1.45 2.44 1.76
CA ASP A 54 1.47 2.95 3.14
C ASP A 54 0.41 4.03 3.38
N VAL A 55 0.27 4.99 2.46
CA VAL A 55 -0.75 6.05 2.54
C VAL A 55 -2.18 5.50 2.46
N ASN A 56 -2.45 4.52 1.60
CA ASN A 56 -3.78 3.89 1.52
C ASN A 56 -4.10 3.08 2.78
N ALA A 57 -3.10 2.38 3.34
CA ALA A 57 -3.27 1.64 4.58
C ALA A 57 -3.61 2.57 5.76
N ALA A 58 -2.88 3.69 5.89
CA ALA A 58 -3.15 4.72 6.89
C ALA A 58 -4.56 5.31 6.72
N THR A 59 -4.94 5.64 5.49
CA THR A 59 -6.27 6.15 5.13
C THR A 59 -7.38 5.22 5.54
N TYR A 60 -7.22 3.92 5.25
CA TYR A 60 -8.21 2.92 5.61
C TYR A 60 -8.34 2.76 7.13
N GLY A 61 -7.22 2.88 7.87
CA GLY A 61 -7.21 2.90 9.33
C GLY A 61 -8.01 4.07 9.90
N GLU A 62 -7.74 5.29 9.43
CA GLU A 62 -8.48 6.49 9.82
C GLU A 62 -9.97 6.39 9.45
N TYR A 63 -10.29 5.85 8.27
CA TYR A 63 -11.68 5.63 7.85
C TYR A 63 -12.43 4.69 8.79
N LYS A 64 -11.81 3.56 9.15
CA LYS A 64 -12.43 2.59 10.05
C LYS A 64 -12.56 3.13 11.47
N LYS A 65 -11.55 3.83 11.97
CA LYS A 65 -11.57 4.42 13.32
C LYS A 65 -12.52 5.61 13.42
N GLY A 66 -12.61 6.42 12.36
CA GLY A 66 -13.50 7.58 12.25
C GLY A 66 -14.96 7.24 11.95
N ASN A 67 -15.36 5.97 12.04
CA ASN A 67 -16.72 5.49 11.73
C ASN A 67 -17.20 5.89 10.32
N GLY A 68 -16.32 5.75 9.33
CA GLY A 68 -16.58 6.10 7.94
C GLY A 68 -16.44 7.59 7.61
N LYS A 69 -16.10 8.43 8.59
CA LYS A 69 -15.76 9.84 8.39
C LYS A 69 -14.25 9.99 8.40
N VAL A 70 -13.67 10.35 7.26
CA VAL A 70 -12.29 10.83 7.23
C VAL A 70 -12.32 12.29 6.84
N ARG A 71 -11.83 13.14 7.73
CA ARG A 71 -11.54 14.53 7.39
C ARG A 71 -10.29 14.50 6.52
N THR A 72 -10.34 15.15 5.36
CA THR A 72 -9.27 15.23 4.37
C THR A 72 -7.90 15.23 5.04
N SER A 73 -7.23 14.09 5.04
CA SER A 73 -5.86 13.97 5.50
C SER A 73 -4.99 14.08 4.26
N VAL A 74 -4.02 14.98 4.26
CA VAL A 74 -2.98 15.01 3.23
C VAL A 74 -1.74 14.41 3.88
N LEU A 75 -1.46 13.14 3.59
CA LEU A 75 -0.21 12.52 4.01
C LEU A 75 0.83 12.76 2.92
N VAL A 76 1.73 13.71 3.17
CA VAL A 76 2.96 13.90 2.39
C VAL A 76 4.06 13.07 3.05
N SER A 77 4.58 12.07 2.34
CA SER A 77 5.79 11.37 2.79
C SER A 77 7.02 12.25 2.54
N GLU A 78 8.01 12.21 3.43
CA GLU A 78 9.27 12.98 3.30
C GLU A 78 10.04 12.69 1.99
N SER A 79 9.74 11.57 1.32
CA SER A 79 10.31 11.20 0.01
C SER A 79 9.67 11.88 -1.21
N GLY A 80 8.72 12.81 -1.03
CA GLY A 80 8.24 13.68 -2.11
C GLY A 80 7.17 13.10 -3.03
N VAL A 81 6.61 11.92 -2.73
CA VAL A 81 5.36 11.44 -3.37
C VAL A 81 4.39 11.07 -2.28
N GLY A 82 3.36 11.89 -2.11
CA GLY A 82 2.21 11.60 -1.28
C GLY A 82 1.02 12.32 -1.89
N GLN A 83 -0.03 11.59 -2.21
CA GLN A 83 -1.32 12.24 -2.39
C GLN A 83 -2.42 11.37 -1.80
N LEU A 84 -3.07 11.97 -0.81
CA LEU A 84 -4.29 11.50 -0.22
C LEU A 84 -5.34 12.59 -0.48
N LEU A 85 -6.43 12.22 -1.15
CA LEU A 85 -7.59 13.08 -1.35
C LEU A 85 -8.84 12.32 -0.92
N ILE A 86 -9.55 12.90 0.04
CA ILE A 86 -10.78 12.38 0.59
C ILE A 86 -11.79 13.52 0.55
N SER A 87 -12.87 13.30 -0.19
CA SER A 87 -14.08 14.12 -0.14
C SER A 87 -15.16 13.30 0.57
N GLY A 88 -15.63 13.81 1.70
CA GLY A 88 -16.84 13.36 2.37
C GLY A 88 -17.77 14.57 2.47
N TYR A 89 -19.06 14.35 2.19
CA TYR A 89 -20.12 15.33 2.47
C TYR A 89 -20.24 15.62 3.97
#